data_AF-A8NY46-F1
#
_entry.id   AF-A8NY46-F1
#
_cell.length_a   1.000
_cell.length_b   1.000
_cell.length_c   1.000
_cell.angle_alpha   90.00
_cell.angle_beta   90.00
_cell.angle_gamma   90.00
#
_symmetry.space_group_name_H-M   'P 1'
#
loop_
_entity.id
_entity.type
_entity.pdbx_description
1 polymer ?
#
loop_
_entity_poly.entity_id
_entity_poly.type
_entity_poly.pdbx_seq_one_letter_code
_entity_poly.pdbx_strand_id
1 'polypeptide(L)'
;MKLINFGAIVSLAVLACSYGPTQVTALSAENHHFVRHNARHNAILRRQSEPKPTNRRRCRARPSDNVDAPPAYTPPADSDVPQPQPQPEQPAEQPPAEQPPAEQPPAQQPAPAPAPDNGNGGGDTGNNGGNNGGNNGGNNGGGGGTGSDPNRKMGIAWANPDDSKLANFLHGSVGAVYTWSPHKPAVLNSRPDIEFIPMLWGEKHINDFVRLVQPGYARTVLGFNEPDHHGQAFLDPYYAVDLWMQYIQPLSSQGYKLVSPAPTNAPSGTEWLATFMSACQNRGCTVDAVAAHWYGIDSQNFIDHVTNYHNRWGREVWVTEFACHNFGGGQQCDNARVWQFMSTVTEWMKRTHFVGKYFPFGVLRDMVGVFEGNRLYNPANDQPTDLGWAYIS
;
A
#
# COMPACT_ATOMS: atom_id res chain seq x y z
N MET A 1 -1.05 -67.56 41.82
CA MET A 1 -2.13 -66.77 42.46
C MET A 1 -1.84 -65.31 42.15
N LYS A 2 -2.68 -64.47 41.54
CA LYS A 2 -4.06 -64.53 41.06
C LYS A 2 -4.15 -63.58 39.86
N LEU A 3 -4.86 -64.00 38.82
CA LEU A 3 -5.49 -63.14 37.82
C LEU A 3 -6.67 -62.38 38.44
N ILE A 4 -7.00 -61.23 37.86
CA ILE A 4 -8.33 -60.64 37.54
C ILE A 4 -8.13 -59.10 37.49
N ASN A 5 -8.78 -58.22 36.70
CA ASN A 5 -9.37 -58.12 35.36
C ASN A 5 -10.29 -56.87 35.40
N PHE A 6 -10.28 -56.07 34.32
CA PHE A 6 -11.31 -55.12 33.83
C PHE A 6 -11.73 -53.86 34.62
N GLY A 7 -11.76 -52.73 33.90
CA GLY A 7 -12.55 -51.55 34.27
C GLY A 7 -12.25 -50.27 33.48
N ALA A 8 -12.64 -50.26 32.20
CA ALA A 8 -12.97 -49.12 31.33
C ALA A 8 -12.62 -47.67 31.75
N ILE A 9 -11.91 -46.93 30.87
CA ILE A 9 -12.34 -45.58 30.42
C ILE A 9 -11.94 -45.42 28.93
N VAL A 10 -12.97 -45.35 28.09
CA VAL A 10 -12.93 -44.94 26.68
C VAL A 10 -13.47 -43.51 26.60
N SER A 11 -12.89 -42.71 25.71
CA SER A 11 -13.40 -41.45 25.15
C SER A 11 -13.40 -40.20 26.05
N LEU A 12 -12.47 -39.28 25.75
CA LEU A 12 -12.83 -37.87 25.67
C LEU A 12 -12.03 -37.15 24.57
N ALA A 13 -12.76 -36.87 23.48
CA ALA A 13 -12.60 -35.83 22.47
C ALA A 13 -11.23 -35.14 22.31
N VAL A 14 -10.55 -35.47 21.20
CA VAL A 14 -9.73 -34.50 20.47
C VAL A 14 -10.71 -33.53 19.81
N LEU A 15 -10.97 -32.41 20.47
CA LEU A 15 -11.64 -31.27 19.85
C LEU A 15 -10.57 -30.52 19.04
N ALA A 16 -10.57 -30.76 17.73
CA ALA A 16 -9.89 -29.93 16.76
C ALA A 16 -10.35 -28.48 16.92
N CYS A 17 -9.45 -27.62 17.37
CA CYS A 17 -9.54 -26.19 17.12
C CYS A 17 -8.53 -25.87 16.02
N SER A 18 -8.91 -26.22 14.80
CA SER A 18 -8.37 -25.65 13.57
C SER A 18 -8.80 -24.18 13.51
N TYR A 19 -8.09 -23.31 14.23
CA TYR A 19 -8.08 -21.88 13.94
C TYR A 19 -6.87 -21.62 13.06
N GLY A 20 -7.05 -21.81 11.75
CA GLY A 20 -6.24 -21.06 10.80
C GLY A 20 -6.49 -19.57 11.01
N PRO A 21 -5.48 -18.69 10.87
CA PRO A 21 -5.71 -17.26 10.95
C PRO A 21 -6.76 -16.87 9.91
N THR A 22 -7.83 -16.22 10.38
CA THR A 22 -8.84 -15.59 9.53
C THR A 22 -8.17 -14.56 8.62
N GLN A 23 -8.46 -14.63 7.33
CA GLN A 23 -8.03 -13.65 6.35
C GLN A 23 -8.52 -12.25 6.76
N VAL A 24 -7.61 -11.30 6.93
CA VAL A 24 -7.96 -9.89 7.16
C VAL A 24 -7.55 -9.12 5.90
N THR A 25 -8.54 -8.90 5.04
CA THR A 25 -8.42 -8.13 3.81
C THR A 25 -8.33 -6.65 4.16
N ALA A 26 -7.23 -5.98 3.82
CA ALA A 26 -7.26 -4.52 3.67
C ALA A 26 -8.05 -4.22 2.39
N LEU A 27 -9.37 -4.06 2.52
CA LEU A 27 -10.25 -3.76 1.41
C LEU A 27 -9.89 -2.40 0.80
N SER A 28 -9.66 -2.41 -0.51
CA SER A 28 -9.70 -1.23 -1.38
C SER A 28 -10.98 -0.45 -1.10
N ALA A 29 -10.87 0.85 -0.79
CA ALA A 29 -12.02 1.72 -0.62
C ALA A 29 -12.83 1.80 -1.93
N GLU A 30 -13.85 0.96 -2.06
CA GLU A 30 -14.89 1.13 -3.08
C GLU A 30 -15.93 2.12 -2.54
N ASN A 31 -15.85 3.37 -2.99
CA ASN A 31 -16.98 4.29 -2.93
C ASN A 31 -16.87 5.35 -4.04
N HIS A 32 -17.32 4.99 -5.24
CA HIS A 32 -17.57 5.96 -6.31
C HIS A 32 -19.04 5.91 -6.72
N HIS A 33 -19.87 6.74 -6.06
CA HIS A 33 -21.15 7.15 -6.63
C HIS A 33 -20.90 8.18 -7.73
N PHE A 34 -21.06 7.74 -8.98
CA PHE A 34 -21.06 8.61 -10.16
C PHE A 34 -22.26 9.57 -10.12
N VAL A 35 -21.99 10.87 -9.91
CA VAL A 35 -22.92 11.93 -10.34
C VAL A 35 -22.56 12.32 -11.76
N ARG A 36 -23.31 11.79 -12.73
CA ARG A 36 -23.28 12.26 -14.13
C ARG A 36 -23.86 13.68 -14.19
N HIS A 37 -23.00 14.70 -14.28
CA HIS A 37 -23.42 16.01 -14.77
C HIS A 37 -23.32 16.04 -16.30
N ASN A 38 -24.47 15.88 -16.96
CA ASN A 38 -24.64 16.23 -18.36
C ASN A 38 -24.67 17.76 -18.49
N ALA A 39 -23.55 18.37 -18.86
CA ALA A 39 -23.52 19.75 -19.31
C ALA A 39 -24.08 19.82 -20.75
N ARG A 40 -25.37 20.15 -20.88
CA ARG A 40 -25.96 20.55 -22.17
C ARG A 40 -25.73 22.03 -22.36
N HIS A 41 -24.94 22.37 -23.37
CA HIS A 41 -24.90 23.70 -23.99
C HIS A 41 -26.30 24.07 -24.50
N ASN A 42 -26.76 25.28 -24.18
CA ASN A 42 -27.81 25.95 -24.93
C ASN A 42 -27.48 27.44 -25.02
N ALA A 43 -27.06 27.85 -26.22
CA ALA A 43 -27.26 29.20 -26.71
C ALA A 43 -28.59 29.19 -27.50
N ILE A 44 -29.40 30.25 -27.36
CA ILE A 44 -30.12 30.97 -28.43
C ILE A 44 -31.12 31.97 -27.83
N LEU A 45 -31.29 33.04 -28.59
CA LEU A 45 -31.87 34.35 -28.34
C LEU A 45 -33.41 34.41 -28.23
N ARG A 46 -33.86 35.45 -27.50
CA ARG A 46 -35.04 36.33 -27.67
C ARG A 46 -36.30 35.78 -28.37
N ARG A 47 -37.43 35.84 -27.64
CA ARG A 47 -38.63 36.60 -28.07
C ARG A 47 -39.59 36.90 -26.92
N GLN A 48 -40.10 38.13 -26.91
CA GLN A 48 -41.17 38.63 -26.04
C GLN A 48 -42.55 38.27 -26.62
N SER A 49 -43.53 37.99 -25.76
CA SER A 49 -44.94 38.43 -25.88
C SER A 49 -45.76 38.03 -24.63
N GLU A 50 -46.59 38.96 -24.17
CA GLU A 50 -47.41 38.99 -22.94
C GLU A 50 -48.71 38.10 -23.01
N PRO A 51 -49.79 38.32 -22.21
CA PRO A 51 -50.09 37.54 -20.99
C PRO A 51 -51.48 36.84 -20.94
N LYS A 52 -51.64 35.87 -19.99
CA LYS A 52 -52.84 35.40 -19.21
C LYS A 52 -54.23 35.29 -19.91
N PRO A 53 -55.07 34.25 -19.59
CA PRO A 53 -55.73 34.26 -18.28
C PRO A 53 -56.10 32.91 -17.63
N THR A 54 -56.49 33.10 -16.37
CA THR A 54 -57.04 32.20 -15.36
C THR A 54 -58.24 31.36 -15.78
N ASN A 55 -58.33 30.11 -15.32
CA ASN A 55 -59.62 29.61 -14.86
C ASN A 55 -59.49 28.57 -13.73
N ARG A 56 -60.24 28.83 -12.66
CA ARG A 56 -60.44 27.96 -11.50
C ARG A 56 -61.47 26.90 -11.87
N ARG A 57 -61.26 25.64 -11.47
CA ARG A 57 -62.36 24.76 -11.02
C ARG A 57 -61.82 23.61 -10.19
N ARG A 58 -62.46 23.43 -9.04
CA ARG A 58 -62.11 22.55 -7.92
C ARG A 58 -63.16 21.43 -7.84
N CYS A 59 -62.67 20.20 -7.63
CA CYS A 59 -63.30 18.99 -7.08
C CYS A 59 -64.49 18.31 -7.79
N ARG A 60 -64.34 17.01 -8.07
CA ARG A 60 -65.18 15.94 -7.49
C ARG A 60 -64.51 14.56 -7.61
N ALA A 61 -64.76 13.72 -6.61
CA ALA A 61 -64.34 12.34 -6.49
C ALA A 61 -65.53 11.38 -6.66
N ARG A 62 -65.26 10.20 -7.25
CA ARG A 62 -65.94 8.87 -7.15
C ARG A 62 -65.82 8.11 -8.48
N PRO A 63 -66.01 6.78 -8.53
CA PRO A 63 -65.74 5.74 -7.55
C PRO A 63 -64.89 4.58 -8.15
N SER A 64 -64.44 3.71 -7.25
CA SER A 64 -63.84 2.40 -7.50
C SER A 64 -64.78 1.43 -8.21
N ASP A 65 -64.28 0.69 -9.21
CA ASP A 65 -64.67 -0.69 -9.47
C ASP A 65 -63.57 -1.45 -10.24
N ASN A 66 -63.15 -2.56 -9.62
CA ASN A 66 -62.66 -3.84 -10.16
C ASN A 66 -61.79 -3.88 -11.42
N VAL A 67 -60.51 -4.25 -11.22
CA VAL A 67 -59.80 -5.14 -12.16
C VAL A 67 -58.97 -6.14 -11.34
N ASP A 68 -59.15 -7.41 -11.71
CA ASP A 68 -58.64 -8.62 -11.08
C ASP A 68 -57.12 -8.64 -10.79
N ALA A 69 -56.77 -9.25 -9.65
CA ALA A 69 -55.41 -9.57 -9.26
C ALA A 69 -54.87 -10.77 -10.07
N PRO A 70 -53.59 -10.77 -10.46
CA PRO A 70 -52.96 -11.95 -11.06
C PRO A 70 -52.74 -13.06 -10.01
N PRO A 71 -52.75 -14.34 -10.40
CA PRO A 71 -52.70 -15.46 -9.48
C PRO A 71 -51.33 -15.62 -8.80
N ALA A 72 -51.38 -16.12 -7.57
CA ALA A 72 -50.21 -16.44 -6.75
C ALA A 72 -49.37 -17.57 -7.37
N TYR A 73 -48.06 -17.36 -7.39
CA TYR A 73 -47.07 -18.35 -7.78
C TYR A 73 -46.91 -19.41 -6.67
N THR A 74 -47.27 -20.65 -6.99
CA THR A 74 -46.93 -21.84 -6.18
C THR A 74 -45.61 -22.45 -6.70
N PRO A 75 -44.60 -22.68 -5.84
CA PRO A 75 -43.40 -23.40 -6.27
C PRO A 75 -43.72 -24.90 -6.52
N PRO A 76 -43.08 -25.54 -7.52
CA PRO A 76 -43.29 -26.96 -7.77
C PRO A 76 -42.67 -27.84 -6.68
N ALA A 77 -43.28 -29.00 -6.51
CA ALA A 77 -42.92 -30.05 -5.57
C ALA A 77 -41.61 -30.76 -5.95
N ASP A 78 -40.94 -31.19 -4.88
CA ASP A 78 -39.73 -32.01 -4.78
C ASP A 78 -39.84 -33.30 -5.62
N SER A 79 -38.89 -33.53 -6.53
CA SER A 79 -38.57 -34.84 -7.14
C SER A 79 -37.22 -34.78 -7.87
N ASP A 80 -36.35 -35.75 -7.55
CA ASP A 80 -35.14 -36.19 -8.27
C ASP A 80 -33.85 -35.35 -8.18
N VAL A 81 -33.15 -35.50 -7.05
CA VAL A 81 -31.68 -35.34 -6.99
C VAL A 81 -31.02 -36.72 -6.98
N PRO A 82 -30.16 -37.07 -7.96
CA PRO A 82 -29.40 -38.32 -7.92
C PRO A 82 -28.36 -38.28 -6.79
N GLN A 83 -28.31 -39.32 -5.97
CA GLN A 83 -27.24 -39.50 -4.99
C GLN A 83 -25.89 -39.75 -5.69
N PRO A 84 -24.77 -39.19 -5.17
CA PRO A 84 -23.44 -39.51 -5.69
C PRO A 84 -23.07 -40.96 -5.36
N GLN A 85 -22.66 -41.72 -6.38
CA GLN A 85 -22.10 -43.07 -6.21
C GLN A 85 -20.71 -43.00 -5.55
N PRO A 86 -20.33 -43.98 -4.71
CA PRO A 86 -18.99 -44.05 -4.14
C PRO A 86 -17.96 -44.39 -5.24
N GLN A 87 -16.90 -43.58 -5.33
CA GLN A 87 -15.71 -43.89 -6.14
C GLN A 87 -14.93 -45.07 -5.51
N PRO A 88 -14.29 -45.94 -6.33
CA PRO A 88 -13.41 -46.98 -5.82
C PRO A 88 -12.14 -46.38 -5.21
N GLU A 89 -11.78 -46.88 -4.02
CA GLU A 89 -10.58 -46.51 -3.26
C GLU A 89 -9.30 -46.72 -4.09
N GLN A 90 -8.50 -45.67 -4.25
CA GLN A 90 -7.11 -45.80 -4.70
C GLN A 90 -6.24 -46.34 -3.55
N PRO A 91 -5.26 -47.22 -3.81
CA PRO A 91 -4.36 -47.71 -2.77
C PRO A 91 -3.53 -46.56 -2.19
N ALA A 92 -3.44 -46.52 -0.86
CA ALA A 92 -2.61 -45.56 -0.14
C ALA A 92 -1.14 -45.62 -0.60
N GLU A 93 -0.59 -44.49 -1.05
CA GLU A 93 0.85 -44.32 -1.18
C GLU A 93 1.48 -44.42 0.23
N GLN A 94 2.47 -45.29 0.36
CA GLN A 94 3.26 -45.43 1.58
C GLN A 94 4.05 -44.12 1.84
N PRO A 95 4.17 -43.67 3.10
CA PRO A 95 5.07 -42.57 3.42
C PRO A 95 6.52 -42.97 3.09
N PRO A 96 7.37 -42.03 2.63
CA PRO A 96 8.79 -42.31 2.44
C PRO A 96 9.43 -42.73 3.76
N ALA A 97 10.29 -43.74 3.71
CA ALA A 97 11.09 -44.18 4.85
C ALA A 97 11.93 -43.02 5.41
N GLU A 98 11.94 -42.87 6.74
CA GLU A 98 12.81 -41.95 7.46
C GLU A 98 14.28 -42.25 7.10
N GLN A 99 14.96 -41.26 6.53
CA GLN A 99 16.41 -41.29 6.41
C GLN A 99 17.05 -41.02 7.78
N PRO A 100 18.11 -41.75 8.17
CA PRO A 100 18.83 -41.46 9.40
C PRO A 100 19.49 -40.06 9.34
N PRO A 101 19.73 -39.40 10.49
CA PRO A 101 20.29 -38.05 10.52
C PRO A 101 21.65 -37.99 9.84
N ALA A 102 21.86 -36.99 8.99
CA ALA A 102 23.18 -36.67 8.47
C ALA A 102 24.11 -36.27 9.62
N GLU A 103 25.28 -36.90 9.70
CA GLU A 103 26.37 -36.53 10.61
C GLU A 103 26.80 -35.07 10.35
N GLN A 104 26.86 -34.27 11.41
CA GLN A 104 27.40 -32.92 11.34
C GLN A 104 28.91 -32.98 11.12
N PRO A 105 29.48 -32.22 10.16
CA PRO A 105 30.92 -32.02 10.09
C PRO A 105 31.40 -31.20 11.32
N PRO A 106 32.61 -31.48 11.85
CA PRO A 106 33.08 -30.86 13.08
C PRO A 106 33.25 -29.34 12.93
N ALA A 107 32.90 -28.63 14.00
CA ALA A 107 33.02 -27.19 14.14
C ALA A 107 34.45 -26.70 13.83
N GLN A 108 34.57 -25.82 12.83
CA GLN A 108 35.79 -25.05 12.60
C GLN A 108 35.89 -23.94 13.65
N GLN A 109 37.02 -23.91 14.37
CA GLN A 109 37.35 -22.88 15.35
C GLN A 109 37.41 -21.49 14.69
N PRO A 110 36.94 -20.43 15.37
CA PRO A 110 37.07 -19.06 14.86
C PRO A 110 38.54 -18.64 14.78
N ALA A 111 38.91 -18.04 13.65
CA ALA A 111 40.22 -17.42 13.45
C ALA A 111 40.44 -16.23 14.41
N PRO A 112 41.66 -16.03 14.92
CA PRO A 112 41.96 -14.94 15.85
C PRO A 112 41.95 -13.56 15.16
N ALA A 113 41.42 -12.56 15.87
CA ALA A 113 41.46 -11.15 15.49
C ALA A 113 42.92 -10.62 15.42
N PRO A 114 43.23 -9.70 14.49
CA PRO A 114 44.54 -9.05 14.47
C PRO A 114 44.68 -8.05 15.63
N ALA A 115 45.83 -8.13 16.31
CA ALA A 115 46.28 -7.22 17.36
C ALA A 115 46.81 -5.89 16.77
N PRO A 116 46.90 -4.81 17.57
CA PRO A 116 47.21 -3.47 17.09
C PRO A 116 48.70 -3.29 16.80
N ASP A 117 49.01 -2.58 15.71
CA ASP A 117 50.38 -2.19 15.36
C ASP A 117 50.79 -0.93 16.13
N ASN A 118 51.84 -1.06 16.93
CA ASN A 118 52.54 0.01 17.63
C ASN A 118 53.94 0.09 17.04
N GLY A 119 54.14 0.99 16.08
CA GLY A 119 55.43 1.27 15.46
C GLY A 119 55.70 2.78 15.44
N ASN A 120 56.46 3.25 16.43
CA ASN A 120 57.01 4.60 16.50
C ASN A 120 58.44 4.63 15.90
N GLY A 121 58.78 5.74 15.22
CA GLY A 121 60.11 6.08 14.69
C GLY A 121 60.04 6.34 13.18
N GLY A 122 60.24 7.54 12.63
CA GLY A 122 61.00 8.71 13.05
C GLY A 122 62.02 9.01 11.95
N GLY A 123 61.92 10.16 11.26
CA GLY A 123 62.95 10.56 10.27
C GLY A 123 62.52 11.49 9.13
N ASP A 124 62.15 12.72 9.47
CA ASP A 124 62.64 13.99 8.91
C ASP A 124 62.50 14.42 7.42
N THR A 125 62.32 15.74 7.32
CA THR A 125 62.53 16.72 6.23
C THR A 125 61.48 16.88 5.11
N GLY A 126 60.90 18.09 5.04
CA GLY A 126 60.84 18.80 3.75
C GLY A 126 59.52 19.45 3.31
N ASN A 127 59.25 20.64 3.84
CA ASN A 127 58.90 21.85 3.05
C ASN A 127 57.51 21.95 2.34
N ASN A 128 56.61 22.72 2.99
CA ASN A 128 56.03 24.00 2.55
C ASN A 128 55.12 24.11 1.30
N GLY A 129 54.04 24.90 1.47
CA GLY A 129 53.42 25.70 0.40
C GLY A 129 52.10 25.15 -0.14
N GLY A 130 50.99 25.77 0.24
CA GLY A 130 49.65 25.30 -0.06
C GLY A 130 49.15 25.50 -1.50
N ASN A 131 47.96 24.98 -1.76
CA ASN A 131 46.98 25.71 -2.55
C ASN A 131 45.55 25.29 -2.20
N ASN A 132 44.72 26.32 -2.09
CA ASN A 132 43.29 26.29 -1.85
C ASN A 132 42.57 25.97 -3.18
N GLY A 133 41.49 25.22 -3.15
CA GLY A 133 40.79 24.82 -4.37
C GLY A 133 39.51 24.05 -4.12
N GLY A 134 38.56 24.68 -3.41
CA GLY A 134 37.18 24.21 -3.42
C GLY A 134 36.60 24.27 -4.83
N ASN A 135 35.78 23.30 -5.20
CA ASN A 135 34.88 23.47 -6.34
C ASN A 135 33.48 23.01 -5.98
N ASN A 136 32.62 24.02 -5.87
CA ASN A 136 31.20 23.97 -5.61
C ASN A 136 30.52 23.93 -6.98
N GLY A 137 29.97 22.78 -7.37
CA GLY A 137 29.27 22.61 -8.64
C GLY A 137 27.77 22.82 -8.50
N GLY A 138 27.36 24.08 -8.36
CA GLY A 138 25.95 24.45 -8.53
C GLY A 138 25.56 24.35 -10.00
N ASN A 139 24.45 23.67 -10.30
CA ASN A 139 23.79 23.79 -11.58
C ASN A 139 22.38 24.33 -11.36
N ASN A 140 22.18 25.58 -11.79
CA ASN A 140 20.89 26.23 -11.86
C ASN A 140 20.55 26.38 -13.35
N GLY A 141 19.51 25.69 -13.79
CA GLY A 141 18.99 25.76 -15.16
C GLY A 141 17.47 25.72 -15.10
N GLY A 142 16.86 26.91 -15.08
CA GLY A 142 15.43 27.10 -14.92
C GLY A 142 14.60 26.60 -16.11
N GLY A 143 13.56 25.84 -15.78
CA GLY A 143 12.36 25.61 -16.58
C GLY A 143 11.21 25.48 -15.60
N GLY A 144 10.19 26.34 -15.73
CA GLY A 144 9.14 26.53 -14.73
C GLY A 144 8.45 25.23 -14.29
N GLY A 145 8.53 24.95 -12.99
CA GLY A 145 7.79 23.87 -12.35
C GLY A 145 7.83 24.12 -10.85
N THR A 146 6.67 24.34 -10.25
CA THR A 146 6.46 24.42 -8.81
C THR A 146 6.82 23.07 -8.19
N GLY A 147 8.10 22.91 -7.83
CA GLY A 147 8.68 21.68 -7.31
C GLY A 147 8.45 21.57 -5.80
N SER A 148 8.01 20.40 -5.36
CA SER A 148 8.02 20.00 -3.95
C SER A 148 9.45 20.14 -3.41
N ASP A 149 9.61 20.84 -2.29
CA ASP A 149 10.89 20.99 -1.60
C ASP A 149 11.50 19.60 -1.30
N PRO A 150 12.72 19.29 -1.77
CA PRO A 150 13.37 17.99 -1.51
C PRO A 150 13.57 17.70 -0.02
N ASN A 151 13.44 18.70 0.86
CA ASN A 151 13.45 18.52 2.30
C ASN A 151 12.11 18.03 2.87
N ARG A 152 11.01 18.10 2.11
CA ARG A 152 9.66 17.64 2.50
C ARG A 152 9.44 16.18 2.07
N LYS A 153 10.08 15.26 2.80
CA LYS A 153 9.99 13.81 2.57
C LYS A 153 8.65 13.20 3.04
N MET A 154 8.00 13.86 3.97
CA MET A 154 6.74 13.43 4.55
C MET A 154 5.61 13.52 3.51
N GLY A 155 4.81 12.46 3.33
CA GLY A 155 3.60 12.49 2.53
C GLY A 155 2.35 11.90 3.21
N ILE A 156 1.20 12.14 2.60
CA ILE A 156 -0.11 11.65 3.06
C ILE A 156 -0.62 10.55 2.13
N ALA A 157 -0.93 9.38 2.70
CA ALA A 157 -1.69 8.32 2.06
C ALA A 157 -3.19 8.57 2.31
N TRP A 158 -3.93 9.04 1.29
CA TRP A 158 -5.31 9.52 1.45
C TRP A 158 -6.33 8.58 0.82
N ALA A 159 -7.15 7.92 1.65
CA ALA A 159 -8.19 6.98 1.20
C ALA A 159 -9.61 7.53 1.32
N ASN A 160 -9.79 8.79 1.73
CA ASN A 160 -11.11 9.30 2.12
C ASN A 160 -11.85 9.90 0.93
N PRO A 161 -13.18 9.70 0.83
CA PRO A 161 -13.96 10.12 -0.33
C PRO A 161 -14.18 11.64 -0.44
N ASP A 162 -14.07 12.38 0.67
CA ASP A 162 -14.18 13.85 0.67
C ASP A 162 -12.79 14.49 0.63
N ASP A 163 -12.29 14.68 -0.59
CA ASP A 163 -11.00 15.30 -0.86
C ASP A 163 -10.87 16.74 -0.33
N SER A 164 -11.97 17.44 -0.01
CA SER A 164 -11.87 18.78 0.56
C SER A 164 -11.21 18.77 1.95
N LYS A 165 -11.38 17.67 2.69
CA LYS A 165 -10.83 17.51 4.05
C LYS A 165 -9.34 17.24 4.06
N LEU A 166 -8.78 16.78 2.94
CA LEU A 166 -7.33 16.61 2.80
C LEU A 166 -6.61 17.94 3.08
N ALA A 167 -7.21 19.10 2.81
CA ALA A 167 -6.64 20.42 3.11
C ALA A 167 -6.14 20.55 4.57
N ASN A 168 -6.84 19.94 5.53
CA ASN A 168 -6.51 19.98 6.97
C ASN A 168 -5.24 19.19 7.32
N PHE A 169 -4.68 18.44 6.37
CA PHE A 169 -3.50 17.60 6.54
C PHE A 169 -2.29 18.12 5.73
N LEU A 170 -2.49 19.13 4.87
CA LEU A 170 -1.44 19.64 3.96
C LEU A 170 -0.64 20.79 4.59
N HIS A 171 -0.09 20.55 5.78
CA HIS A 171 0.66 21.53 6.57
C HIS A 171 2.15 21.18 6.68
N GLY A 172 2.95 22.09 7.25
CA GLY A 172 4.33 21.84 7.69
C GLY A 172 5.17 21.03 6.70
N SER A 173 5.63 19.87 7.18
CA SER A 173 6.58 18.99 6.50
C SER A 173 5.98 18.18 5.33
N VAL A 174 4.67 18.21 5.08
CA VAL A 174 4.00 17.41 4.04
C VAL A 174 4.34 17.88 2.63
N GLY A 175 5.08 17.08 1.86
CA GLY A 175 5.48 17.40 0.48
C GLY A 175 4.76 16.60 -0.61
N ALA A 176 4.03 15.54 -0.26
CA ALA A 176 3.40 14.66 -1.24
C ALA A 176 2.09 14.02 -0.77
N VAL A 177 1.27 13.59 -1.73
CA VAL A 177 0.03 12.83 -1.52
C VAL A 177 -0.07 11.71 -2.54
N TYR A 178 -0.53 10.53 -2.11
CA TYR A 178 -1.04 9.48 -2.99
C TYR A 178 -2.34 8.90 -2.43
N THR A 179 -3.10 8.18 -3.26
CA THR A 179 -4.49 7.75 -2.93
C THR A 179 -4.78 6.28 -3.26
N TRP A 180 -3.74 5.44 -3.41
CA TRP A 180 -3.88 4.07 -3.95
C TRP A 180 -4.58 3.99 -5.32
N SER A 181 -4.64 5.11 -6.05
CA SER A 181 -5.40 5.24 -7.28
C SER A 181 -4.72 6.23 -8.23
N PRO A 182 -5.12 6.25 -9.52
CA PRO A 182 -4.67 7.28 -10.45
C PRO A 182 -5.34 8.64 -10.21
N HIS A 183 -6.37 8.73 -9.37
CA HIS A 183 -7.20 9.93 -9.22
C HIS A 183 -6.56 10.95 -8.27
N LYS A 184 -6.32 12.16 -8.81
CA LYS A 184 -5.79 13.30 -8.07
C LYS A 184 -6.89 14.01 -7.28
N PRO A 185 -6.75 14.18 -5.96
CA PRO A 185 -7.67 15.00 -5.17
C PRO A 185 -7.76 16.43 -5.68
N ALA A 186 -8.99 16.93 -5.88
CA ALA A 186 -9.22 18.24 -6.50
C ALA A 186 -8.58 19.40 -5.72
N VAL A 187 -8.47 19.27 -4.40
CA VAL A 187 -7.81 20.26 -3.51
C VAL A 187 -6.36 20.53 -3.91
N LEU A 188 -5.67 19.53 -4.48
CA LEU A 188 -4.27 19.65 -4.90
C LEU A 188 -4.08 20.56 -6.11
N ASN A 189 -5.14 20.87 -6.88
CA ASN A 189 -5.06 21.85 -7.97
C ASN A 189 -4.72 23.27 -7.46
N SER A 190 -4.99 23.55 -6.19
CA SER A 190 -4.65 24.81 -5.52
C SER A 190 -3.36 24.73 -4.69
N ARG A 191 -2.68 23.58 -4.68
CA ARG A 191 -1.49 23.29 -3.86
C ARG A 191 -0.33 22.79 -4.72
N PRO A 192 0.22 23.65 -5.59
CA PRO A 192 1.31 23.27 -6.48
C PRO A 192 2.62 22.93 -5.75
N ASP A 193 2.71 23.24 -4.45
CA ASP A 193 3.81 22.87 -3.55
C ASP A 193 3.75 21.41 -3.08
N ILE A 194 2.62 20.73 -3.28
CA ILE A 194 2.39 19.34 -2.88
C ILE A 194 2.39 18.46 -4.12
N GLU A 195 3.28 17.47 -4.15
CA GLU A 195 3.32 16.50 -5.24
C GLU A 195 2.17 15.49 -5.14
N PHE A 196 1.37 15.35 -6.20
CA PHE A 196 0.49 14.19 -6.32
C PHE A 196 1.20 13.04 -7.05
N ILE A 197 1.05 11.82 -6.51
CA ILE A 197 1.71 10.61 -7.01
C ILE A 197 0.61 9.59 -7.36
N PRO A 198 0.19 9.50 -8.63
CA PRO A 198 -0.75 8.46 -9.05
C PRO A 198 -0.15 7.07 -8.91
N MET A 199 -1.00 6.12 -8.56
CA MET A 199 -0.63 4.70 -8.43
C MET A 199 -1.38 3.86 -9.45
N LEU A 200 -0.67 2.99 -10.17
CA LEU A 200 -1.29 1.85 -10.83
C LEU A 200 -1.33 0.70 -9.83
N TRP A 201 -2.37 0.69 -8.99
CA TRP A 201 -2.50 -0.28 -7.90
C TRP A 201 -2.45 -1.74 -8.40
N GLY A 202 -3.12 -2.04 -9.51
CA GLY A 202 -3.24 -3.36 -10.12
C GLY A 202 -4.16 -3.31 -11.34
N GLU A 203 -4.51 -4.46 -11.91
CA GLU A 203 -5.24 -4.52 -13.20
C GLU A 203 -6.56 -3.72 -13.22
N LYS A 204 -7.28 -3.74 -12.10
CA LYS A 204 -8.57 -3.04 -11.96
C LYS A 204 -8.51 -1.53 -12.22
N HIS A 205 -7.33 -0.90 -12.10
CA HIS A 205 -7.14 0.53 -12.31
C HIS A 205 -6.50 0.89 -13.66
N ILE A 206 -6.17 -0.08 -14.53
CA ILE A 206 -5.47 0.18 -15.81
C ILE A 206 -6.20 1.23 -16.66
N ASN A 207 -7.51 1.07 -16.85
CA ASN A 207 -8.29 1.97 -17.72
C ASN A 207 -8.27 3.42 -17.24
N ASP A 208 -8.44 3.63 -15.94
CA ASP A 208 -8.41 4.97 -15.36
C ASP A 208 -6.99 5.54 -15.34
N PHE A 209 -5.99 4.69 -15.06
CA PHE A 209 -4.59 5.08 -15.07
C PHE A 209 -4.14 5.57 -16.45
N VAL A 210 -4.39 4.78 -17.51
CA VAL A 210 -4.05 5.16 -18.89
C VAL A 210 -4.80 6.43 -19.30
N ARG A 211 -6.06 6.60 -18.90
CA ARG A 211 -6.83 7.80 -19.24
C ARG A 211 -6.29 9.05 -18.57
N LEU A 212 -5.90 8.97 -17.29
CA LEU A 212 -5.57 10.14 -16.46
C LEU A 212 -4.09 10.49 -16.46
N VAL A 213 -3.21 9.48 -16.39
CA VAL A 213 -1.77 9.65 -16.19
C VAL A 213 -1.09 9.85 -17.54
N GLN A 214 -1.21 11.07 -18.05
CA GLN A 214 -0.64 11.55 -19.30
C GLN A 214 0.47 12.58 -19.03
N PRO A 215 1.30 12.97 -20.03
CA PRO A 215 2.33 13.99 -19.83
C PRO A 215 1.80 15.24 -19.11
N GLY A 216 2.46 15.65 -18.03
CA GLY A 216 2.09 16.82 -17.22
C GLY A 216 1.02 16.58 -16.14
N TYR A 217 0.44 15.38 -16.03
CA TYR A 217 -0.53 15.06 -14.96
C TYR A 217 0.13 14.98 -13.58
N ALA A 218 1.29 14.32 -13.50
CA ALA A 218 2.14 14.22 -12.32
C ALA A 218 3.62 14.16 -12.74
N ARG A 219 4.53 14.08 -11.77
CA ARG A 219 5.98 13.94 -12.00
C ARG A 219 6.52 12.55 -11.64
N THR A 220 5.78 11.82 -10.83
CA THR A 220 6.17 10.51 -10.31
C THR A 220 4.97 9.57 -10.39
N VAL A 221 5.22 8.28 -10.62
CA VAL A 221 4.22 7.21 -10.57
C VAL A 221 4.65 6.16 -9.58
N LEU A 222 3.69 5.63 -8.82
CA LEU A 222 3.86 4.46 -7.96
C LEU A 222 3.34 3.20 -8.66
N GLY A 223 4.11 2.11 -8.58
CA GLY A 223 3.76 0.80 -9.13
C GLY A 223 2.66 0.07 -8.37
N PHE A 224 2.58 -1.25 -8.58
CA PHE A 224 1.51 -2.10 -8.04
C PHE A 224 1.54 -2.22 -6.50
N ASN A 225 0.35 -2.33 -5.90
CA ASN A 225 0.16 -2.41 -4.45
C ASN A 225 0.09 -3.86 -3.98
N GLU A 226 1.03 -4.26 -3.15
CA GLU A 226 1.12 -5.60 -2.55
C GLU A 226 0.82 -6.71 -3.57
N PRO A 227 1.56 -6.75 -4.71
CA PRO A 227 1.31 -7.73 -5.76
C PRO A 227 1.58 -9.17 -5.30
N ASP A 228 2.30 -9.38 -4.20
CA ASP A 228 2.52 -10.68 -3.59
C ASP A 228 1.32 -11.19 -2.76
N HIS A 229 0.31 -10.36 -2.52
CA HIS A 229 -0.77 -10.67 -1.59
C HIS A 229 -2.13 -10.85 -2.29
N HIS A 230 -2.79 -11.98 -2.04
CA HIS A 230 -4.07 -12.38 -2.67
C HIS A 230 -5.22 -11.38 -2.48
N GLY A 231 -5.25 -10.67 -1.35
CA GLY A 231 -6.27 -9.66 -1.08
C GLY A 231 -6.02 -8.30 -1.73
N GLN A 232 -4.93 -8.16 -2.49
CA GLN A 232 -4.43 -6.90 -3.02
C GLN A 232 -4.29 -6.98 -4.55
N ALA A 233 -3.22 -6.47 -5.15
CA ALA A 233 -3.07 -6.54 -6.61
C ALA A 233 -2.89 -7.97 -7.13
N PHE A 234 -2.31 -8.84 -6.31
CA PHE A 234 -2.09 -10.27 -6.57
C PHE A 234 -1.63 -10.58 -8.01
N LEU A 235 -0.38 -10.26 -8.32
CA LEU A 235 0.21 -10.41 -9.64
C LEU A 235 1.42 -11.35 -9.58
N ASP A 236 1.56 -12.23 -10.56
CA ASP A 236 2.84 -12.90 -10.82
C ASP A 236 3.91 -11.85 -11.18
N PRO A 237 5.17 -11.99 -10.71
CA PRO A 237 6.20 -10.97 -10.97
C PRO A 237 6.55 -10.79 -12.46
N TYR A 238 6.50 -11.84 -13.29
CA TYR A 238 6.76 -11.72 -14.73
C TYR A 238 5.58 -11.05 -15.43
N TYR A 239 4.35 -11.42 -15.07
CA TYR A 239 3.16 -10.75 -15.57
C TYR A 239 3.11 -9.26 -15.17
N ALA A 240 3.53 -8.94 -13.94
CA ALA A 240 3.67 -7.56 -13.50
C ALA A 240 4.71 -6.79 -14.33
N VAL A 241 5.79 -7.42 -14.80
CA VAL A 241 6.73 -6.78 -15.74
C VAL A 241 6.07 -6.52 -17.09
N ASP A 242 5.22 -7.41 -17.60
CA ASP A 242 4.48 -7.16 -18.85
C ASP A 242 3.55 -5.96 -18.72
N LEU A 243 2.79 -5.88 -17.63
CA LEU A 243 1.96 -4.71 -17.31
C LEU A 243 2.80 -3.44 -17.13
N TRP A 244 3.94 -3.53 -16.44
CA TRP A 244 4.87 -2.42 -16.27
C TRP A 244 5.36 -1.89 -17.62
N MET A 245 5.84 -2.77 -18.49
CA MET A 245 6.33 -2.42 -19.82
C MET A 245 5.25 -1.78 -20.69
N GLN A 246 4.01 -2.21 -20.54
CA GLN A 246 2.88 -1.69 -21.33
C GLN A 246 2.39 -0.34 -20.82
N TYR A 247 2.26 -0.15 -19.50
CA TYR A 247 1.51 0.98 -18.93
C TYR A 247 2.36 1.98 -18.14
N ILE A 248 3.46 1.54 -17.54
CA ILE A 248 4.28 2.40 -16.66
C ILE A 248 5.58 2.82 -17.36
N GLN A 249 6.29 1.89 -18.00
CA GLN A 249 7.57 2.14 -18.67
C GLN A 249 7.52 3.31 -19.68
N PRO A 250 6.48 3.49 -20.51
CA PRO A 250 6.42 4.61 -21.45
C PRO A 250 6.50 5.97 -20.76
N LEU A 251 6.06 6.09 -19.50
CA LEU A 251 6.06 7.34 -18.74
C LEU A 251 7.47 7.83 -18.41
N SER A 252 8.47 6.92 -18.31
CA SER A 252 9.88 7.30 -18.12
C SER A 252 10.35 8.26 -19.23
N SER A 253 10.01 7.94 -20.50
CA SER A 253 10.32 8.81 -21.65
C SER A 253 9.56 10.14 -21.65
N GLN A 254 8.50 10.24 -20.84
CA GLN A 254 7.67 11.44 -20.68
C GLN A 254 8.12 12.28 -19.46
N GLY A 255 9.25 11.93 -18.84
CA GLY A 255 9.84 12.66 -17.72
C GLY A 255 9.29 12.26 -16.35
N TYR A 256 8.56 11.15 -16.25
CA TYR A 256 8.12 10.63 -14.96
C TYR A 256 9.25 9.87 -14.26
N LYS A 257 9.38 10.08 -12.95
CA LYS A 257 10.06 9.14 -12.06
C LYS A 257 9.17 7.92 -11.84
N LEU A 258 9.72 6.71 -11.95
CA LEU A 258 8.98 5.46 -11.77
C LEU A 258 9.40 4.77 -10.47
N VAL A 259 8.46 4.60 -9.54
CA VAL A 259 8.69 3.92 -8.27
C VAL A 259 8.18 2.48 -8.38
N SER A 260 8.98 1.53 -7.91
CA SER A 260 8.68 0.09 -8.01
C SER A 260 7.31 -0.28 -7.44
N PRO A 261 6.81 -1.49 -7.74
CA PRO A 261 5.75 -2.09 -6.93
C PRO A 261 6.17 -2.16 -5.46
N ALA A 262 5.18 -2.15 -4.57
CA ALA A 262 5.35 -2.15 -3.12
C ALA A 262 4.75 -3.45 -2.54
N PRO A 263 5.54 -4.53 -2.40
CA PRO A 263 5.05 -5.78 -1.81
C PRO A 263 4.85 -5.65 -0.30
N THR A 264 4.23 -6.66 0.32
CA THR A 264 4.18 -6.76 1.79
C THR A 264 5.59 -6.88 2.40
N ASN A 265 5.75 -6.56 3.68
CA ASN A 265 7.04 -6.69 4.39
C ASN A 265 7.39 -8.14 4.80
N ALA A 266 6.64 -9.14 4.35
CA ALA A 266 6.96 -10.55 4.54
C ALA A 266 8.16 -10.97 3.65
N PRO A 267 8.85 -12.08 4.00
CA PRO A 267 9.92 -12.62 3.14
C PRO A 267 9.48 -12.85 1.69
N SER A 268 8.26 -13.36 1.49
CA SER A 268 7.66 -13.58 0.17
C SER A 268 7.57 -12.29 -0.65
N GLY A 269 7.22 -11.17 -0.03
CA GLY A 269 7.14 -9.89 -0.71
C GLY A 269 8.50 -9.39 -1.17
N THR A 270 9.53 -9.55 -0.33
CA THR A 270 10.91 -9.19 -0.69
C THR A 270 11.47 -10.07 -1.83
N GLU A 271 11.11 -11.36 -1.86
CA GLU A 271 11.46 -12.27 -2.94
C GLU A 271 10.70 -11.98 -4.25
N TRP A 272 9.42 -11.62 -4.14
CA TRP A 272 8.61 -11.16 -5.26
C TRP A 272 9.24 -9.94 -5.93
N LEU A 273 9.60 -8.91 -5.15
CA LEU A 273 10.21 -7.69 -5.69
C LEU A 273 11.59 -7.95 -6.28
N ALA A 274 12.37 -8.87 -5.70
CA ALA A 274 13.64 -9.28 -6.29
C ALA A 274 13.47 -9.91 -7.68
N THR A 275 12.48 -10.79 -7.82
CA THR A 275 12.14 -11.44 -9.10
C THR A 275 11.67 -10.40 -10.11
N PHE A 276 10.75 -9.52 -9.73
CA PHE A 276 10.30 -8.41 -10.55
C PHE A 276 11.47 -7.53 -11.01
N MET A 277 12.33 -7.07 -10.11
CA MET A 277 13.45 -6.17 -10.42
C MET A 277 14.45 -6.83 -11.39
N SER A 278 14.74 -8.11 -11.22
CA SER A 278 15.61 -8.86 -12.13
C SER A 278 14.98 -9.02 -13.52
N ALA A 279 13.71 -9.43 -13.59
CA ALA A 279 12.99 -9.54 -14.86
C ALA A 279 12.85 -8.19 -15.56
N CYS A 280 12.58 -7.12 -14.82
CA CYS A 280 12.50 -5.76 -15.37
C CYS A 280 13.84 -5.29 -15.93
N GLN A 281 14.95 -5.55 -15.22
CA GLN A 281 16.29 -5.24 -15.71
C GLN A 281 16.57 -5.96 -17.03
N ASN A 282 16.24 -7.25 -17.12
CA ASN A 282 16.42 -8.05 -18.34
C ASN A 282 15.59 -7.54 -19.53
N ARG A 283 14.47 -6.87 -19.26
CA ARG A 283 13.59 -6.25 -20.27
C ARG A 283 13.91 -4.79 -20.56
N GLY A 284 14.89 -4.19 -19.88
CA GLY A 284 15.26 -2.79 -20.06
C GLY A 284 14.28 -1.79 -19.42
N CYS A 285 13.58 -2.19 -18.36
CA CYS A 285 12.76 -1.27 -17.59
C CYS A 285 13.58 -0.17 -16.91
N THR A 286 12.91 0.93 -16.62
CA THR A 286 13.36 1.98 -15.68
C THR A 286 12.63 1.79 -14.36
N VAL A 287 13.36 1.77 -13.25
CA VAL A 287 12.83 1.87 -11.88
C VAL A 287 13.75 2.84 -11.15
N ASP A 288 13.28 4.02 -10.79
CA ASP A 288 14.11 5.10 -10.24
C ASP A 288 14.23 5.04 -8.71
N ALA A 289 13.20 4.52 -8.03
CA ALA A 289 13.17 4.30 -6.59
C ALA A 289 12.44 2.99 -6.26
N VAL A 290 12.74 2.42 -5.11
CA VAL A 290 12.08 1.20 -4.61
C VAL A 290 11.07 1.56 -3.53
N ALA A 291 9.84 1.08 -3.67
CA ALA A 291 8.82 1.22 -2.65
C ALA A 291 8.92 0.09 -1.61
N ALA A 292 8.70 0.45 -0.34
CA ALA A 292 8.62 -0.49 0.77
C ALA A 292 7.37 -0.22 1.60
N HIS A 293 6.70 -1.29 2.02
CA HIS A 293 5.70 -1.26 3.08
C HIS A 293 6.31 -1.78 4.38
N TRP A 294 5.75 -1.40 5.53
CA TRP A 294 6.12 -1.99 6.80
C TRP A 294 4.98 -2.02 7.81
N TYR A 295 4.64 -3.22 8.26
CA TYR A 295 3.82 -3.42 9.44
C TYR A 295 4.58 -4.30 10.43
N GLY A 296 5.00 -3.70 11.54
CA GLY A 296 5.70 -4.37 12.62
C GLY A 296 5.77 -3.50 13.86
N ILE A 297 6.16 -4.08 15.00
CA ILE A 297 6.09 -3.41 16.31
C ILE A 297 7.42 -2.85 16.81
N ASP A 298 8.51 -3.14 16.09
CA ASP A 298 9.87 -2.80 16.48
C ASP A 298 10.50 -1.81 15.49
N SER A 299 11.01 -0.70 16.00
CA SER A 299 11.59 0.37 15.19
C SER A 299 12.95 0.02 14.60
N GLN A 300 13.74 -0.82 15.26
CA GLN A 300 15.04 -1.21 14.72
C GLN A 300 14.84 -2.15 13.52
N ASN A 301 13.90 -3.09 13.63
CA ASN A 301 13.53 -3.96 12.52
C ASN A 301 13.00 -3.17 11.31
N PHE A 302 12.25 -2.09 11.53
CA PHE A 302 11.86 -1.16 10.47
C PHE A 302 13.10 -0.54 9.79
N ILE A 303 14.02 0.02 10.59
CA ILE A 303 15.23 0.67 10.09
C ILE A 303 16.08 -0.31 9.27
N ASP A 304 16.24 -1.53 9.78
CA ASP A 304 17.00 -2.59 9.12
C ASP A 304 16.34 -2.99 7.80
N HIS A 305 15.01 -3.13 7.77
CA HIS A 305 14.27 -3.45 6.56
C HIS A 305 14.47 -2.40 5.47
N VAL A 306 14.28 -1.11 5.79
CA VAL A 306 14.45 -0.01 4.84
C VAL A 306 15.91 0.11 4.38
N THR A 307 16.86 -0.09 5.28
CA THR A 307 18.30 -0.09 4.96
C THR A 307 18.66 -1.27 4.04
N ASN A 308 18.09 -2.46 4.29
CA ASN A 308 18.30 -3.63 3.45
C ASN A 308 17.72 -3.45 2.04
N TYR A 309 16.57 -2.78 1.90
CA TYR A 309 16.02 -2.38 0.61
C TYR A 309 17.02 -1.49 -0.15
N HIS A 310 17.55 -0.45 0.51
CA HIS A 310 18.54 0.42 -0.11
C HIS A 310 19.80 -0.35 -0.54
N ASN A 311 20.38 -1.15 0.36
CA ASN A 311 21.59 -1.92 0.10
C ASN A 311 21.42 -2.94 -1.04
N ARG A 312 20.25 -3.58 -1.13
CA ARG A 312 19.99 -4.60 -2.15
C ARG A 312 19.88 -4.03 -3.56
N TRP A 313 19.25 -2.87 -3.72
CA TRP A 313 18.96 -2.32 -5.06
C TRP A 313 19.77 -1.07 -5.40
N GLY A 314 20.48 -0.47 -4.45
CA GLY A 314 21.29 0.75 -4.66
C GLY A 314 20.45 1.96 -5.05
N ARG A 315 19.16 1.98 -4.67
CA ARG A 315 18.18 3.00 -5.06
C ARG A 315 17.61 3.70 -3.84
N GLU A 316 17.12 4.92 -4.04
CA GLU A 316 16.32 5.61 -3.03
C GLU A 316 15.11 4.75 -2.63
N VAL A 317 14.78 4.72 -1.34
CA VAL A 317 13.65 3.96 -0.79
C VAL A 317 12.51 4.90 -0.46
N TRP A 318 11.31 4.56 -0.92
CA TRP A 318 10.06 5.24 -0.61
C TRP A 318 9.23 4.35 0.29
N VAL A 319 9.09 4.72 1.56
CA VAL A 319 8.28 3.96 2.53
C VAL A 319 6.82 4.37 2.35
N THR A 320 6.13 3.69 1.46
CA THR A 320 4.81 4.10 0.98
C THR A 320 3.69 3.70 1.92
N GLU A 321 3.93 2.75 2.82
CA GLU A 321 3.06 2.48 3.97
C GLU A 321 3.90 2.08 5.18
N PHE A 322 3.60 2.62 6.35
CA PHE A 322 4.09 2.05 7.59
C PHE A 322 3.18 2.31 8.79
N ALA A 323 3.08 1.34 9.69
CA ALA A 323 2.40 1.48 10.97
C ALA A 323 2.94 0.50 12.02
N CYS A 324 2.75 0.86 13.30
CA CYS A 324 3.02 -0.03 14.42
C CYS A 324 1.88 -1.05 14.53
N HIS A 325 2.02 -2.16 13.81
CA HIS A 325 1.00 -3.20 13.75
C HIS A 325 1.59 -4.56 13.39
N ASN A 326 1.12 -5.62 14.03
CA ASN A 326 1.52 -6.99 13.75
C ASN A 326 0.42 -7.82 13.07
N PHE A 327 0.54 -8.04 11.76
CA PHE A 327 -0.36 -8.94 11.01
C PHE A 327 -0.06 -10.43 11.24
N GLY A 328 1.11 -10.79 11.77
CA GLY A 328 1.56 -12.18 11.92
C GLY A 328 0.96 -12.95 13.09
N GLY A 329 0.00 -12.39 13.82
CA GLY A 329 -0.62 -13.06 14.97
C GLY A 329 0.32 -13.14 16.17
N GLY A 330 0.58 -12.01 16.81
CA GLY A 330 1.44 -11.92 17.99
C GLY A 330 1.16 -10.66 18.81
N GLN A 331 2.16 -10.21 19.59
CA GLN A 331 2.04 -8.96 20.33
C GLN A 331 1.67 -7.81 19.39
N GLN A 332 0.62 -7.07 19.77
CA GLN A 332 0.28 -5.81 19.14
C GLN A 332 0.87 -4.62 19.86
N CYS A 333 1.00 -3.51 19.12
CA CYS A 333 1.33 -2.23 19.73
C CYS A 333 0.19 -1.76 20.65
N ASP A 334 0.56 -1.05 21.72
CA ASP A 334 -0.34 -0.16 22.44
C ASP A 334 -0.08 1.29 22.03
N ASN A 335 -0.85 2.25 22.56
CA ASN A 335 -0.69 3.65 22.19
C ASN A 335 0.72 4.18 22.48
N ALA A 336 1.33 3.81 23.62
CA ALA A 336 2.66 4.27 23.98
C ALA A 336 3.71 3.76 22.98
N ARG A 337 3.60 2.48 22.57
CA ARG A 337 4.45 1.87 21.56
C ARG A 337 4.26 2.51 20.19
N VAL A 338 3.02 2.82 19.79
CA VAL A 338 2.75 3.54 18.53
C VAL A 338 3.48 4.88 18.52
N TRP A 339 3.33 5.68 19.58
CA TRP A 339 3.99 6.98 19.70
C TRP A 339 5.51 6.85 19.60
N GLN A 340 6.10 5.91 20.36
CA GLN A 340 7.54 5.66 20.33
C GLN A 340 8.01 5.19 18.95
N PHE A 341 7.26 4.28 18.32
CA PHE A 341 7.59 3.75 17.00
C PHE A 341 7.58 4.87 15.96
N MET A 342 6.46 5.60 15.88
CA MET A 342 6.27 6.70 14.94
C MET A 342 7.32 7.80 15.12
N SER A 343 7.61 8.23 16.35
CA SER A 343 8.64 9.25 16.59
C SER A 343 10.03 8.78 16.15
N THR A 344 10.37 7.51 16.45
CA THR A 344 11.70 6.96 16.16
C THR A 344 11.93 6.82 14.66
N VAL A 345 11.01 6.16 13.95
CA VAL A 345 11.20 5.85 12.53
C VAL A 345 11.12 7.10 11.67
N THR A 346 10.28 8.08 12.03
CA THR A 346 10.13 9.31 11.24
C THR A 346 11.32 10.25 11.43
N GLU A 347 11.84 10.40 12.64
CA GLU A 347 13.07 11.17 12.88
C GLU A 347 14.29 10.53 12.19
N TRP A 348 14.37 9.21 12.17
CA TRP A 348 15.40 8.50 11.41
C TRP A 348 15.24 8.76 9.90
N MET A 349 14.05 8.56 9.32
CA MET A 349 13.80 8.78 7.89
C MET A 349 14.08 10.22 7.43
N LYS A 350 13.79 11.22 8.28
CA LYS A 350 14.14 12.63 8.01
C LYS A 350 15.64 12.82 7.80
N ARG A 351 16.49 12.13 8.58
CA ARG A 351 17.96 12.25 8.55
C ARG A 351 18.65 11.29 7.59
N THR A 352 17.95 10.25 7.13
CA THR A 352 18.50 9.25 6.23
C THR A 352 18.44 9.69 4.77
N HIS A 353 19.60 9.92 4.15
CA HIS A 353 19.69 10.50 2.79
C HIS A 353 19.07 9.63 1.69
N PHE A 354 19.09 8.30 1.82
CA PHE A 354 18.52 7.39 0.83
C PHE A 354 17.03 7.13 1.00
N VAL A 355 16.38 7.72 2.02
CA VAL A 355 14.92 7.72 2.13
C VAL A 355 14.40 8.93 1.36
N GLY A 356 13.61 8.68 0.32
CA GLY A 356 13.07 9.74 -0.54
C GLY A 356 11.79 10.33 0.00
N LYS A 357 10.79 9.47 0.23
CA LYS A 357 9.50 9.85 0.83
C LYS A 357 9.00 8.78 1.78
N TYR A 358 8.16 9.18 2.73
CA TYR A 358 7.51 8.25 3.64
C TYR A 358 6.08 8.67 3.98
N PHE A 359 5.20 7.68 4.11
CA PHE A 359 3.75 7.85 4.26
C PHE A 359 3.22 6.85 5.28
N PRO A 360 2.84 7.25 6.51
CA PRO A 360 2.29 6.36 7.48
C PRO A 360 0.86 6.05 7.13
N PHE A 361 0.50 4.84 7.48
CA PHE A 361 -0.86 4.39 7.37
C PHE A 361 -1.67 4.91 8.57
N GLY A 362 -2.68 5.73 8.32
CA GLY A 362 -3.56 6.22 9.39
C GLY A 362 -4.37 7.47 9.12
N VAL A 363 -4.17 8.16 7.99
CA VAL A 363 -5.06 9.25 7.52
C VAL A 363 -6.32 8.69 6.84
N LEU A 364 -7.02 7.79 7.54
CA LEU A 364 -8.19 7.07 7.04
C LEU A 364 -9.36 7.19 8.03
N ARG A 365 -10.59 7.17 7.50
CA ARG A 365 -11.82 7.03 8.30
C ARG A 365 -11.97 5.64 8.90
N ASP A 366 -11.61 4.60 8.16
CA ASP A 366 -11.55 3.22 8.61
C ASP A 366 -10.09 2.76 8.59
N MET A 367 -9.59 2.19 9.69
CA MET A 367 -8.20 1.70 9.79
C MET A 367 -8.03 0.31 9.14
N VAL A 368 -9.11 -0.30 8.65
CA VAL A 368 -9.10 -1.51 7.81
C VAL A 368 -8.29 -2.66 8.43
N GLY A 369 -8.48 -2.88 9.74
CA GLY A 369 -7.79 -3.93 10.51
C GLY A 369 -6.45 -3.51 11.12
N VAL A 370 -5.91 -2.34 10.77
CA VAL A 370 -4.74 -1.77 11.45
C VAL A 370 -5.13 -1.27 12.84
N PHE A 371 -4.20 -1.37 13.80
CA PHE A 371 -4.45 -1.00 15.20
C PHE A 371 -4.82 0.49 15.30
N GLU A 372 -5.96 0.77 15.91
CA GLU A 372 -6.57 2.10 16.04
C GLU A 372 -5.65 3.17 16.64
N GLY A 373 -4.67 2.77 17.47
CA GLY A 373 -3.68 3.70 17.99
C GLY A 373 -2.84 4.41 16.92
N ASN A 374 -2.75 3.85 15.70
CA ASN A 374 -2.05 4.46 14.56
C ASN A 374 -2.87 5.54 13.84
N ARG A 375 -4.14 5.75 14.22
CA ARG A 375 -5.04 6.68 13.52
C ARG A 375 -4.51 8.12 13.60
N LEU A 376 -4.41 8.74 12.42
CA LEU A 376 -3.99 10.13 12.23
C LEU A 376 -5.18 11.04 11.88
N TYR A 377 -6.31 10.48 11.44
CA TYR A 377 -7.53 11.22 11.08
C TYR A 377 -8.58 11.13 12.18
N ASN A 378 -9.09 12.27 12.67
CA ASN A 378 -10.21 12.30 13.60
C ASN A 378 -11.55 12.47 12.85
N PRO A 379 -12.40 11.42 12.79
CA PRO A 379 -13.67 11.49 12.06
C PRO A 379 -14.73 12.36 12.72
N ALA A 380 -14.56 12.76 13.99
CA ALA A 380 -15.52 13.61 14.68
C ALA A 380 -15.47 15.07 14.23
N ASN A 381 -14.32 15.53 13.71
CA ASN A 381 -14.10 16.94 13.34
C ASN A 381 -13.29 17.13 12.04
N ASP A 382 -12.97 16.05 11.33
CA ASP A 382 -12.16 16.03 10.10
C ASP A 382 -10.77 16.68 10.26
N GLN A 383 -10.18 16.63 11.46
CA GLN A 383 -8.84 17.16 11.76
C GLN A 383 -7.83 16.03 12.03
N PRO A 384 -6.53 16.33 11.99
CA PRO A 384 -5.53 15.42 12.52
C PRO A 384 -5.76 15.09 14.01
N THR A 385 -5.47 13.85 14.42
CA THR A 385 -5.35 13.48 15.85
C THR A 385 -4.10 14.11 16.45
N ASP A 386 -3.87 13.98 17.77
CA ASP A 386 -2.62 14.44 18.38
C ASP A 386 -1.38 13.80 17.72
N LEU A 387 -1.47 12.50 17.40
CA LEU A 387 -0.43 11.79 16.65
C LEU A 387 -0.31 12.33 15.23
N GLY A 388 -1.43 12.62 14.57
CA GLY A 388 -1.48 13.27 13.26
C GLY A 388 -0.77 14.63 13.26
N TRP A 389 -1.05 15.49 14.23
CA TRP A 389 -0.40 16.80 14.37
C TRP A 389 1.09 16.67 14.63
N ALA A 390 1.51 15.79 15.53
CA ALA A 390 2.92 15.54 15.79
C ALA A 390 3.68 15.10 14.52
N TYR A 391 2.98 14.46 13.60
CA TYR A 391 3.54 13.91 12.39
C TYR A 391 3.61 14.89 11.20
N ILE A 392 2.58 15.72 10.99
CA ILE A 392 2.51 16.65 9.84
C ILE A 392 3.15 18.03 10.11
N SER A 393 3.45 18.34 11.38
CA SER A 393 3.99 19.65 11.79
C SER A 393 5.38 19.94 11.21
#